data_AF-X0UL51-F1
#
_entry.id   AF-X0UL51-F1
#
_cell.length_a   1.000
_cell.length_b   1.000
_cell.length_c   1.000
_cell.angle_alpha   90.00
_cell.angle_beta   90.00
_cell.angle_gamma   90.00
#
_symmetry.space_group_name_H-M   'P 1'
#
loop_
_entity.id
_entity.type
_entity.pdbx_description
1 polymer ?
#
loop_
_entity_poly.entity_id
_entity_poly.type
_entity_poly.pdbx_seq_one_letter_code
_entity_poly.pdbx_strand_id
1 'polypeptide(L)'
;MQELILFVYDNYSPAEVKSVLWLAMLTLFRNEVMVLPLLDRIDTSKYSRLVSVRNRSDRSHLISALKNDCDYILSYDDHILRAKAGDMKALKPEEFLDLIKASMPEEER
;
A
#
# COMPACT_ATOMS: atom_id res chain seq x y z
N MET A 1 -0.84 -0.52 -11.34
CA MET A 1 -1.44 -0.80 -12.68
C MET A 1 -0.38 -1.10 -13.73
N GLN A 2 0.54 -0.17 -14.02
CA GLN A 2 1.61 -0.40 -15.01
C GLN A 2 2.49 -1.62 -14.68
N GLU A 3 2.91 -1.76 -13.41
CA GLU A 3 3.72 -2.90 -12.95
C GLU A 3 3.03 -4.25 -13.16
N LEU A 4 1.71 -4.32 -12.91
CA LEU A 4 0.93 -5.54 -13.13
C LEU A 4 0.91 -5.92 -14.62
N ILE A 5 0.76 -4.93 -15.50
CA ILE A 5 0.77 -5.17 -16.95
C ILE A 5 2.14 -5.72 -17.36
N LEU A 6 3.23 -5.05 -16.97
CA LEU A 6 4.60 -5.49 -17.29
C LEU A 6 4.85 -6.92 -16.78
N PHE A 7 4.52 -7.20 -15.53
CA PHE A 7 4.68 -8.53 -14.95
C PHE A 7 3.95 -9.62 -15.76
N VAL A 8 2.70 -9.37 -16.17
CA VAL A 8 1.92 -10.38 -16.92
C VAL A 8 2.52 -10.62 -18.30
N TYR A 9 2.98 -9.58 -19.00
CA TYR A 9 3.63 -9.73 -20.31
C TYR A 9 4.99 -10.44 -20.22
N ASP A 10 5.73 -10.27 -19.12
CA ASP A 10 7.05 -10.88 -18.91
C ASP A 10 6.97 -12.35 -18.48
N ASN A 11 5.86 -12.79 -17.87
CA ASN A 11 5.75 -14.11 -17.24
C ASN A 11 4.73 -15.06 -17.88
N TYR A 12 3.87 -14.59 -18.79
CA TYR A 12 2.82 -15.41 -19.41
C TYR A 12 2.85 -15.36 -20.94
N SER A 13 2.35 -16.40 -21.58
CA SER A 13 2.29 -16.45 -23.04
C SER A 13 1.28 -15.42 -23.58
N PRO A 14 1.49 -14.88 -24.80
CA PRO A 14 0.58 -13.88 -25.38
C PRO A 14 -0.90 -14.31 -25.45
N ALA A 15 -1.16 -15.62 -25.54
CA ALA A 15 -2.51 -16.18 -25.54
C ALA A 15 -3.20 -16.10 -24.16
N GLU A 16 -2.42 -16.08 -23.08
CA GLU A 16 -2.90 -16.11 -21.69
C GLU A 16 -2.92 -14.72 -21.05
N VAL A 17 -2.07 -13.79 -21.50
CA VAL A 17 -1.89 -12.43 -20.94
C VAL A 17 -3.23 -11.75 -20.65
N LYS A 18 -4.17 -11.78 -21.61
CA LYS A 18 -5.47 -11.11 -21.45
C LYS A 18 -6.27 -11.71 -20.29
N SER A 19 -6.34 -13.03 -20.21
CA SER A 19 -7.10 -13.75 -19.18
C SER A 19 -6.49 -13.58 -17.80
N VAL A 20 -5.15 -13.69 -17.71
CA VAL A 20 -4.40 -13.51 -16.46
C VAL A 20 -4.50 -12.08 -15.95
N LEU A 21 -4.31 -11.09 -16.82
CA LEU A 21 -4.46 -9.69 -16.45
C LEU A 21 -5.89 -9.39 -15.97
N TRP A 22 -6.90 -9.91 -16.67
CA TRP A 22 -8.30 -9.73 -16.27
C TRP A 22 -8.60 -10.33 -14.89
N LEU A 23 -8.12 -11.55 -14.62
CA LEU A 23 -8.26 -12.20 -13.31
C LEU A 23 -7.54 -11.45 -12.21
N ALA A 24 -6.31 -10.98 -12.47
CA ALA A 24 -5.55 -10.18 -11.52
C ALA A 24 -6.25 -8.85 -11.21
N MET A 25 -6.78 -8.18 -12.24
CA MET A 25 -7.56 -6.95 -12.10
C MET A 25 -8.84 -7.15 -11.31
N LEU A 26 -9.61 -8.20 -11.63
CA LEU A 26 -10.80 -8.58 -10.86
C LEU A 26 -10.44 -8.85 -9.41
N THR A 27 -9.36 -9.58 -9.16
CA THR A 27 -8.90 -9.89 -7.80
C THR A 27 -8.52 -8.63 -7.04
N LEU A 28 -7.80 -7.71 -7.70
CA LEU A 28 -7.43 -6.42 -7.13
C LEU A 28 -8.68 -5.62 -6.74
N PHE A 29 -9.65 -5.51 -7.64
CA PHE A 29 -10.88 -4.73 -7.44
C PHE A 29 -11.95 -5.42 -6.59
N ARG A 30 -11.79 -6.70 -6.26
CA ARG A 30 -12.60 -7.37 -5.24
C ARG A 30 -12.23 -6.90 -3.83
N ASN A 31 -11.05 -6.29 -3.65
CA ASN A 31 -10.73 -5.59 -2.43
C ASN A 31 -11.44 -4.24 -2.42
N GLU A 32 -11.91 -3.81 -1.25
CA GLU A 32 -12.52 -2.49 -1.10
C GLU A 32 -11.45 -1.42 -1.32
N VAL A 33 -11.51 -0.75 -2.46
CA VAL A 33 -10.63 0.37 -2.80
C VAL A 33 -11.36 1.66 -2.51
N MET A 34 -10.85 2.43 -1.56
CA MET A 34 -11.36 3.76 -1.26
C MET A 34 -10.45 4.83 -1.84
N VAL A 35 -11.03 5.74 -2.64
CA VAL A 35 -10.32 6.95 -3.08
C VAL A 35 -10.47 8.01 -2.00
N LEU A 36 -9.36 8.37 -1.38
CA LEU A 36 -9.34 9.41 -0.34
C LEU A 36 -9.30 10.81 -0.99
N PRO A 37 -10.05 11.79 -0.46
CA PRO A 37 -9.97 13.16 -0.94
C PRO A 37 -8.60 13.77 -0.64
N LEU A 38 -8.25 14.82 -1.39
CA LEU A 38 -7.05 15.60 -1.11
C LEU A 38 -7.10 16.19 0.30
N LEU A 39 -5.95 16.22 0.97
CA LEU A 39 -5.80 16.82 2.29
C LEU A 39 -6.09 18.31 2.22
N ASP A 40 -6.93 18.79 3.12
CA ASP A 40 -7.10 20.22 3.30
C ASP A 40 -5.89 20.81 4.07
N ARG A 41 -5.87 22.14 4.14
CA ARG A 41 -4.78 22.86 4.80
C ARG A 41 -4.73 22.61 6.32
N ILE A 42 -5.88 22.38 6.95
CA ILE A 42 -6.00 22.18 8.39
C ILE A 42 -5.42 20.82 8.76
N ASP A 43 -5.86 19.77 8.07
CA ASP A 43 -5.36 18.40 8.21
C ASP A 43 -3.86 18.35 7.97
N THR A 44 -3.41 18.95 6.86
CA THR A 44 -1.98 19.02 6.54
C THR A 44 -1.20 19.64 7.69
N SER A 45 -1.67 20.75 8.24
CA SER A 45 -1.02 21.43 9.37
C SER A 45 -1.02 20.56 10.63
N LYS A 46 -2.17 19.99 10.99
CA LYS A 46 -2.38 19.16 12.19
C LYS A 46 -1.45 17.94 12.21
N TYR A 47 -1.41 17.18 11.12
CA TYR A 47 -0.66 15.92 11.06
C TYR A 47 0.78 16.08 10.63
N SER A 48 1.17 17.21 10.01
CA SER A 48 2.55 17.43 9.54
C SER A 48 3.61 17.21 10.63
N ARG A 49 3.30 17.54 11.89
CA ARG A 49 4.22 17.40 13.02
C ARG A 49 4.45 15.95 13.44
N LEU A 50 3.51 15.06 13.11
CA LEU A 50 3.56 13.63 13.41
C LEU A 50 4.26 12.84 12.31
N VAL A 51 4.51 13.48 11.16
CA VAL A 51 5.11 12.86 9.97
C VAL A 51 6.51 13.40 9.71
N SER A 52 7.48 12.49 9.73
CA SER A 52 8.86 12.73 9.32
C SER A 52 9.20 11.82 8.14
N VAL A 53 9.45 12.43 6.99
CA VAL A 53 9.82 11.73 5.75
C VAL A 53 10.82 12.57 4.98
N ARG A 54 11.77 11.89 4.31
CA ARG A 54 12.85 12.56 3.57
C ARG A 54 12.32 13.29 2.34
N ASN A 55 11.44 12.64 1.59
CA ASN A 55 10.87 13.18 0.38
C ASN A 55 9.48 13.79 0.66
N ARG A 56 9.30 15.04 0.22
CA ARG A 56 8.14 15.86 0.58
C ARG A 56 6.86 15.42 -0.11
N SER A 57 6.95 14.78 -1.29
CA SER A 57 5.77 14.25 -1.98
C SER A 57 5.05 13.21 -1.14
N ASP A 58 5.79 12.42 -0.36
CA ASP A 58 5.24 11.25 0.34
C ASP A 58 4.54 11.64 1.63
N ARG A 59 4.73 12.89 2.05
CA ARG A 59 4.11 13.43 3.26
C ARG A 59 2.59 13.40 3.16
N SER A 60 2.01 13.65 1.99
CA SER A 60 0.56 13.60 1.80
C SER A 60 0.03 12.17 1.98
N HIS A 61 0.73 11.17 1.45
CA HIS A 61 0.35 9.76 1.61
C HIS A 61 0.36 9.34 3.09
N LEU A 62 1.41 9.69 3.82
CA LEU A 62 1.54 9.36 5.25
C LEU A 62 0.51 10.10 6.11
N ILE A 63 0.23 11.37 5.83
CA ILE A 63 -0.80 12.12 6.54
C ILE A 63 -2.18 11.54 6.26
N SER A 64 -2.49 11.18 5.02
CA SER A 64 -3.77 10.56 4.67
C SER A 64 -3.96 9.23 5.40
N ALA A 65 -2.92 8.39 5.48
CA ALA A 65 -2.99 7.14 6.21
C ALA A 65 -3.21 7.36 7.71
N LEU A 66 -2.47 8.28 8.34
CA LEU A 66 -2.67 8.66 9.74
C LEU A 66 -4.07 9.20 10.03
N LYS A 67 -4.61 10.05 9.14
CA LYS A 67 -5.95 10.64 9.32
C LYS A 67 -7.05 9.58 9.30
N ASN A 68 -6.84 8.48 8.59
CA ASN A 68 -7.79 7.38 8.48
C ASN A 68 -7.43 6.22 9.42
N ASP A 69 -6.67 6.49 10.49
CA ASP A 69 -6.32 5.53 11.54
C ASP A 69 -5.75 4.21 11.00
N CYS A 70 -4.95 4.28 9.93
CA CYS A 70 -4.30 3.10 9.37
C CYS A 70 -3.19 2.62 10.31
N ASP A 71 -3.21 1.32 10.63
CA ASP A 71 -2.15 0.68 11.42
C ASP A 71 -0.86 0.48 10.60
N TYR A 72 -1.01 0.29 9.27
CA TYR A 72 0.08 -0.04 8.36
C TYR A 72 0.02 0.78 7.07
N ILE A 73 1.19 1.12 6.53
CA ILE A 73 1.35 1.57 5.14
C ILE A 73 2.28 0.61 4.41
N LEU A 74 1.81 0.07 3.29
CA LEU A 74 2.56 -0.90 2.49
C LEU A 74 3.25 -0.19 1.32
N SER A 75 4.57 -0.34 1.18
CA SER A 75 5.31 0.25 0.07
C SER A 75 6.61 -0.51 -0.22
N TYR A 76 7.05 -0.46 -1.48
CA TYR A 76 8.39 -0.89 -1.89
C TYR A 76 9.43 0.22 -1.80
N ASP A 77 8.99 1.47 -1.58
CA ASP A 77 9.87 2.63 -1.55
C ASP A 77 10.61 2.78 -0.22
N ASP A 78 11.94 2.66 -0.27
CA ASP A 78 12.83 2.81 0.90
C ASP A 78 12.60 4.09 1.71
N HIS A 79 12.22 5.18 1.06
CA HIS A 79 11.99 6.46 1.72
C HIS A 79 10.67 6.48 2.50
N ILE A 80 9.66 5.68 2.11
CA ILE A 80 8.43 5.45 2.87
C ILE A 80 8.69 4.46 3.99
N LEU A 81 9.42 3.37 3.72
CA LEU A 81 9.76 2.35 4.73
C LEU A 81 10.54 2.91 5.92
N ARG A 82 11.34 3.96 5.71
CA ARG A 82 12.08 4.67 6.78
C ARG A 82 11.33 5.87 7.37
N ALA A 83 10.14 6.19 6.86
CA ALA A 83 9.36 7.30 7.36
C ALA A 83 8.83 7.01 8.76
N LYS A 84 8.58 8.07 9.54
CA LYS A 84 7.90 8.00 10.83
C LYS A 84 6.59 8.74 10.73
N ALA A 85 5.50 8.10 11.13
CA ALA A 85 4.16 8.67 11.06
C ALA A 85 3.35 8.14 12.24
N GLY A 86 3.38 8.86 13.38
CA GLY A 86 2.74 8.38 14.62
C GLY A 86 3.18 6.96 15.00
N ASP A 87 2.21 6.10 15.33
CA ASP A 87 2.41 4.68 15.63
C ASP A 87 2.24 3.76 14.41
N MET A 88 1.90 4.31 13.24
CA MET A 88 1.70 3.56 12.01
C MET A 88 3.03 2.95 11.52
N LYS A 89 2.98 1.68 11.11
CA LYS A 89 4.16 0.95 10.64
C LYS A 89 4.23 0.96 9.12
N ALA A 90 5.40 1.30 8.58
CA ALA A 90 5.69 1.12 7.16
C ALA A 90 6.35 -0.25 6.93
N LEU A 91 5.78 -1.05 6.03
CA LEU A 91 6.24 -2.41 5.73
C LEU A 91 6.25 -2.64 4.22
N LYS A 92 7.07 -3.59 3.79
CA LYS A 92 6.89 -4.19 2.46
C LYS A 92 5.69 -5.13 2.47
N PRO A 93 5.00 -5.32 1.33
CA PRO A 93 3.88 -6.25 1.24
C PRO A 93 4.23 -7.66 1.72
N GLU A 94 5.40 -8.19 1.38
CA GLU A 94 5.88 -9.50 1.83
C GLU A 94 6.03 -9.60 3.35
N GLU A 95 6.57 -8.56 4.00
CA GLU A 95 6.73 -8.51 5.45
C GLU A 95 5.38 -8.48 6.16
N PHE A 96 4.40 -7.78 5.56
CA PHE A 96 3.04 -7.74 6.06
C PHE A 96 2.33 -9.10 5.94
N LEU A 97 2.53 -9.80 4.81
CA LEU A 97 1.99 -11.15 4.64
C LEU A 97 2.58 -12.14 5.66
N ASP A 98 3.87 -12.03 5.96
CA ASP A 98 4.51 -12.87 6.98
C ASP A 98 3.95 -12.59 8.38
N LEU A 99 3.67 -11.32 8.72
CA LEU A 99 2.99 -10.96 9.96
C LEU A 99 1.57 -11.55 10.04
N ILE A 100 0.81 -11.47 8.96
CA ILE A 100 -0.54 -12.06 8.90
C ILE A 100 -0.45 -13.58 9.11
N LYS A 101 0.38 -14.28 8.35
CA LYS A 101 0.55 -15.75 8.47
C LYS A 101 0.97 -16.17 9.87
N ALA A 102 1.84 -15.38 10.52
CA ALA A 102 2.26 -15.63 11.89
C ALA A 102 1.08 -15.51 12.89
N SER A 103 0.15 -14.59 12.62
CA SER A 103 -1.05 -14.34 13.43
C SER A 103 -2.25 -15.24 13.14
N MET A 104 -2.24 -16.00 12.04
CA MET A 104 -3.31 -16.93 11.69
C MET A 104 -3.23 -18.22 12.56
N PRO A 105 -4.36 -18.74 13.08
CA PRO A 105 -4.40 -19.99 13.82
C PRO A 105 -3.96 -21.19 12.96
N GLU A 106 -3.38 -22.23 13.57
CA GLU A 106 -2.75 -23.37 12.87
C GLU A 106 -3.66 -24.12 11.88
N GLU A 107 -4.98 -24.00 11.99
CA GLU A 107 -5.94 -24.66 11.09
C GLU A 107 -6.05 -24.00 9.70
N GLU A 108 -5.54 -22.77 9.52
CA GLU A 108 -5.61 -21.99 8.27
C GLU A 108 -4.22 -21.69 7.65
N ARG A 109 -3.15 -22.31 8.15
CA ARG A 109 -1.79 -22.23 7.60
C ARG A 109 -1.56 -23.24 6.47
#